data_AF-A0A1V5BQ01-F1
#
_entry.id   AF-A0A1V5BQ01-F1
#
_cell.length_a   1.000
_cell.length_b   1.000
_cell.length_c   1.000
_cell.angle_alpha   90.00
_cell.angle_beta   90.00
_cell.angle_gamma   90.00
#
_symmetry.space_group_name_H-M   'P 1'
#
loop_
_entity.id
_entity.type
_entity.pdbx_description
1 polymer ?
#
loop_
_entity_poly.entity_id
_entity_poly.type
_entity_poly.pdbx_seq_one_letter_code
_entity_poly.pdbx_strand_id
1 'polypeptide(L)' 'MKLTAIIEREDDGYVSLCPELDIASQGDTVEEAKSNLQEAVQLFFETASRQEIRERLHGEIFVTQVEVAVG' A
#
# COMPACT_ATOMS: atom_id res chain seq x y z
N MET A 1 -6.08 -4.06 13.04
CA MET A 1 -5.57 -4.81 11.87
C MET A 1 -4.20 -4.27 11.52
N LYS A 2 -3.28 -5.10 11.02
CA LYS A 2 -2.01 -4.65 10.47
C LYS A 2 -1.96 -5.09 9.01
N LEU A 3 -1.54 -4.18 8.14
CA LEU A 3 -1.38 -4.37 6.70
C LEU A 3 0.03 -3.92 6.31
N THR A 4 0.47 -4.34 5.13
CA THR A 4 1.78 -3.98 4.59
C THR A 4 1.70 -2.60 3.95
N ALA A 5 2.77 -1.82 4.10
CA ALA A 5 2.97 -0.58 3.35
C ALA A 5 4.33 -0.68 2.67
N ILE A 6 4.34 -0.66 1.34
CA ILE A 6 5.54 -0.48 0.52
C ILE A 6 5.63 1.02 0.26
N ILE A 7 6.77 1.65 0.55
CA ILE A 7 6.96 3.09 0.34
C ILE A 7 8.22 3.27 -0.49
N GLU A 8 8.11 3.99 -1.59
CA GLU A 8 9.20 4.28 -2.50
C GLU A 8 9.30 5.78 -2.75
N ARG A 9 10.52 6.24 -3.04
CA ARG A 9 10.76 7.63 -3.42
C ARG A 9 10.46 7.76 -4.92
N GLU A 10 9.56 8.65 -5.27
CA GLU A 10 9.21 8.98 -6.66
C GLU A 10 9.40 10.49 -6.85
N ASP A 11 10.26 10.87 -7.80
CA ASP A 11 10.64 12.26 -8.07
C ASP A 11 11.10 13.06 -6.83
N ASP A 12 10.29 14.03 -6.40
CA ASP A 12 10.51 14.90 -5.24
C ASP A 12 9.74 14.46 -3.98
N GLY A 13 8.91 13.43 -4.07
CA GLY A 13 8.10 12.90 -2.97
C GLY A 13 8.23 11.40 -2.77
N TYR A 14 7.19 10.82 -2.16
CA TYR A 14 7.07 9.40 -1.87
C TYR A 14 5.70 8.88 -2.27
N VAL A 15 5.68 7.71 -2.89
CA VAL A 15 4.46 6.94 -3.11
C VAL A 15 4.44 5.72 -2.20
N SER A 16 3.24 5.27 -1.88
CA SER A 16 3.00 4.23 -0.89
C SER A 16 1.91 3.30 -1.39
N LEU A 17 2.05 2.00 -1.14
CA LEU A 17 1.15 0.95 -1.61
C LEU A 17 0.82 -0.03 -0.49
N CYS A 18 -0.48 -0.31 -0.31
CA CYS A 18 -0.99 -1.42 0.46
C CYS A 18 -1.33 -2.58 -0.49
N PRO A 19 -0.42 -3.56 -0.67
CA PRO A 19 -0.59 -4.63 -1.66
C PRO A 19 -1.78 -5.54 -1.34
N GLU A 20 -2.16 -5.70 -0.08
CA GLU A 20 -3.31 -6.52 0.32
C GLU A 20 -4.64 -6.01 -0.24
N LEU A 21 -4.74 -4.72 -0.58
CA LEU A 21 -5.97 -4.07 -1.03
C LEU A 21 -5.84 -3.41 -2.41
N ASP A 22 -4.64 -3.37 -2.98
CA ASP A 22 -4.29 -2.58 -4.16
C ASP A 22 -4.73 -1.10 -3.98
N ILE A 23 -4.26 -0.49 -2.89
CA ILE A 23 -4.53 0.93 -2.56
C ILE A 23 -3.20 1.66 -2.48
N ALA A 24 -3.08 2.73 -3.24
CA ALA A 24 -1.92 3.60 -3.22
C ALA A 24 -2.26 4.98 -2.65
N SER A 25 -1.24 5.66 -2.15
CA SER A 25 -1.28 7.06 -1.72
C SER A 25 0.12 7.68 -1.85
N GLN A 26 0.23 8.99 -1.63
CA GLN A 26 1.50 9.72 -1.76
C GLN A 26 1.67 10.80 -0.69
N GLY A 27 2.88 11.29 -0.52
CA GLY A 27 3.21 12.42 0.35
C GLY A 27 4.62 12.95 0.12
N ASP A 28 4.93 14.14 0.62
CA ASP A 28 6.24 14.78 0.46
C ASP A 28 7.32 14.11 1.33
N THR A 29 6.88 13.38 2.37
CA THR A 29 7.74 12.63 3.30
C THR A 29 7.28 11.18 3.44
N VAL A 30 8.16 10.30 3.94
CA VAL A 30 7.82 8.90 4.25
C VAL A 30 6.67 8.84 5.26
N GLU A 31 6.71 9.70 6.28
CA GLU A 31 5.69 9.79 7.32
C GLU A 31 4.33 10.23 6.76
N GLU A 32 4.34 11.22 5.86
CA GLU A 32 3.12 11.71 5.21
C GLU A 32 2.53 10.67 4.28
N ALA A 33 3.33 10.07 3.38
CA ALA A 33 2.85 9.02 2.48
C ALA A 33 2.23 7.84 3.26
N LYS A 34 2.88 7.43 4.36
CA LYS A 34 2.34 6.42 5.27
C LYS A 34 1.03 6.84 5.93
N SER A 35 0.92 8.08 6.42
CA SER A 35 -0.30 8.60 7.04
C SER A 35 -1.44 8.63 6.03
N ASN A 36 -1.18 9.15 4.83
CA ASN A 36 -2.15 9.26 3.76
C ASN A 36 -2.61 7.87 3.27
N LEU A 37 -1.70 6.89 3.21
CA LEU A 37 -2.07 5.50 2.92
C LEU A 37 -2.98 4.91 4.01
N GLN A 38 -2.65 5.16 5.28
CA GLN A 38 -3.46 4.70 6.40
C GLN A 38 -4.88 5.26 6.33
N GLU A 39 -5.03 6.56 6.05
CA GLU A 39 -6.33 7.20 5.87
C GLU A 39 -7.10 6.62 4.67
N ALA A 40 -6.44 6.44 3.53
CA ALA A 40 -7.07 5.84 2.33
C ALA A 40 -7.58 4.42 2.60
N VAL A 41 -6.80 3.61 3.32
CA VAL A 41 -7.20 2.25 3.72
C VAL A 41 -8.35 2.28 4.71
N GLN A 42 -8.35 3.18 5.69
CA GLN A 42 -9.47 3.35 6.62
C GLN A 42 -10.76 3.71 5.88
N LEU A 43 -10.68 4.70 4.99
CA LEU A 43 -11.81 5.15 4.18
C LEU A 43 -12.35 4.03 3.30
N PHE A 44 -11.48 3.18 2.73
CA PHE A 44 -11.90 2.00 1.98
C PHE A 44 -12.76 1.07 2.86
N PHE A 45 -12.31 0.71 4.06
CA PHE A 45 -13.09 -0.18 4.94
C PHE A 45 -14.40 0.45 5.44
N GLU A 46 -14.45 1.77 5.58
CA GLU A 46 -15.65 2.50 5.99
C GLU A 46 -16.70 2.60 4.87
N THR A 47 -16.27 2.66 3.62
CA THR A 47 -17.14 3.00 2.48
C THR A 47 -17.39 1.85 1.52
N ALA A 48 -16.45 0.92 1.36
CA ALA A 48 -16.56 -0.19 0.44
C ALA A 48 -17.64 -1.19 0.89
N SER A 49 -18.29 -1.81 -0.08
CA SER A 49 -19.25 -2.85 0.21
C SER A 49 -18.55 -4.08 0.81
N ARG A 50 -19.27 -4.89 1.60
CA ARG A 50 -18.74 -6.18 2.07
C ARG A 50 -18.29 -7.11 0.94
N GLN A 51 -18.88 -6.97 -0.25
CA GLN A 51 -18.48 -7.74 -1.41
C GLN A 51 -17.13 -7.27 -1.94
N GLU A 52 -16.97 -5.97 -2.16
CA GLU A 52 -15.72 -5.38 -2.63
C GLU A 52 -14.56 -5.66 -1.65
N ILE A 53 -14.80 -5.53 -0.34
CA ILE A 53 -13.77 -5.86 0.67
C ILE A 53 -13.32 -7.32 0.54
N ARG A 54 -14.24 -8.27 0.29
CA ARG A 54 -13.86 -9.68 0.10
C ARG A 54 -13.14 -9.94 -1.21
N GLU A 55 -13.49 -9.19 -2.26
CA GLU A 55 -12.89 -9.33 -3.59
C GLU A 55 -11.47 -8.74 -3.63
N ARG A 56 -11.23 -7.63 -2.92
CA ARG A 56 -9.96 -6.91 -2.94
C ARG A 56 -9.00 -7.26 -1.81
N LEU A 57 -9.47 -7.81 -0.68
CA LEU A 57 -8.59 -8.15 0.43
C LEU A 57 -7.95 -9.52 0.21
N HIS A 58 -6.68 -9.52 -0.18
CA HIS A 58 -5.88 -10.73 -0.38
C HIS A 58 -4.91 -10.93 0.79
N GLY A 59 -4.87 -12.12 1.38
CA GLY A 59 -4.12 -12.40 2.62
C GLY A 59 -2.69 -12.91 2.44
N GLU A 60 -2.32 -13.36 1.25
CA GLU A 60 -1.02 -13.98 0.98
C GLU A 60 -0.13 -13.02 0.17
N ILE A 61 0.52 -12.09 0.88
CA ILE A 61 1.54 -11.20 0.30
C ILE A 61 2.92 -11.65 0.79
N PHE A 62 3.82 -11.94 -0.14
CA PHE A 62 5.22 -12.27 0.15
C PHE A 62 6.11 -11.14 -0.35
N VAL A 63 6.66 -10.35 0.57
CA VAL A 63 7.66 -9.31 0.26
C VAL A 63 9.04 -9.89 0.53
N THR A 64 9.87 -10.01 -0.51
CA THR A 64 11.24 -10.54 -0.41
C THR A 64 12.16 -9.88 -1.43
N GLN A 65 13.46 -9.96 -1.18
CA GLN A 65 14.50 -9.50 -2.11
C GLN A 65 14.85 -10.63 -3.08
N VAL A 66 15.17 -10.26 -4.33
CA VAL A 66 15.64 -11.19 -5.35
C VAL A 66 17.01 -10.72 -5.86
N GLU A 67 17.91 -11.66 -6.09
CA GLU A 67 19.22 -11.39 -6.69
C GLU A 67 19.14 -11.60 -8.21
N VAL A 68 19.70 -10.68 -8.98
CA VAL A 68 19.70 -10.73 -10.45
C VAL A 68 21.12 -10.53 -10.96
N ALA A 69 21.58 -11.41 -11.85
CA ALA A 69 22.84 -11.23 -12.56
C ALA A 69 22.58 -10.35 -13.79
N VAL A 70 23.22 -9.18 -13.85
CA VAL A 70 23.16 -8.25 -14.98
C VAL A 70 24.52 -8.25 -15.66
N GLY A 71 24.55 -8.56 -16.97
CA GLY A 71 25.75 -8.62 -17.80
C GLY A 71 26.11 -7.29 -18.44
#